data_AF-A0A2D9DN43-F1
#
_entry.id   AF-A0A2D9DN43-F1
#
_cell.length_a   1.000
_cell.length_b   1.000
_cell.length_c   1.000
_cell.angle_alpha   90.00
_cell.angle_beta   90.00
_cell.angle_gamma   90.00
#
_symmetry.space_group_name_H-M   'P 1'
#
loop_
_entity.id
_entity.type
_entity.pdbx_description
1 polymer ?
#
loop_
_entity_poly.entity_id
_entity_poly.type
_entity_poly.pdbx_seq_one_letter_code
_entity_poly.pdbx_strand_id
1 'polypeptide(L)'
;MKKTLLIFFILVADISCAQEISKTQLESDFLKYSNLISKREYKKAVDYMPTDFWSIYEKNEFLTKIERVGKQMDSISINNLEIVDISDTIKSNDKKFRVITYSSDLEFDSSKISERVIEKYKSHFGITTLDRTLS
;
A
#
# COMPACT_ATOMS: atom_id res chain seq x y z
N MET A 1 59.44 34.56 3.90
CA MET A 1 58.01 34.34 4.19
C MET A 1 57.21 34.58 2.92
N LYS A 2 56.53 33.54 2.41
CA LYS A 2 55.37 33.63 1.50
C LYS A 2 54.77 32.23 1.50
N LYS A 3 53.88 31.97 2.47
CA LYS A 3 53.08 30.75 2.54
C LYS A 3 51.89 30.98 1.62
N THR A 4 51.91 30.40 0.43
CA THR A 4 50.76 30.43 -0.48
C THR A 4 49.69 29.53 0.13
N LEU A 5 48.76 30.17 0.84
CA LEU A 5 47.59 29.53 1.42
C LEU A 5 46.64 29.20 0.26
N LEU A 6 46.72 27.97 -0.26
CA LEU A 6 45.86 27.50 -1.33
C LEU A 6 44.51 27.10 -0.69
N ILE A 7 43.65 28.11 -0.60
CA ILE A 7 42.24 28.01 -0.28
C ILE A 7 41.51 27.40 -1.49
N PHE A 8 40.43 26.65 -1.19
CA PHE A 8 39.36 26.17 -2.08
C PHE A 8 39.61 24.87 -2.84
N PHE A 9 39.25 23.75 -2.20
CA PHE A 9 38.53 22.66 -2.86
C PHE A 9 37.79 21.81 -1.80
N ILE A 10 36.85 22.44 -1.09
CA ILE A 10 35.77 21.66 -0.47
C ILE A 10 34.82 21.32 -1.63
N LEU A 11 35.17 20.28 -2.39
CA LEU A 11 34.22 19.50 -3.15
C LEU A 11 33.33 18.84 -2.09
N VAL A 12 32.31 19.57 -1.62
CA VAL A 12 31.12 18.90 -1.10
C VAL A 12 30.51 18.28 -2.34
N ALA A 13 30.96 17.06 -2.66
CA ALA A 13 30.18 16.20 -3.51
C ALA A 13 28.86 16.06 -2.75
N ASP A 14 27.81 16.71 -3.26
CA ASP A 14 26.44 16.33 -2.96
C ASP A 14 26.26 14.90 -3.50
N ILE A 15 26.84 13.94 -2.78
CA ILE A 15 26.48 12.55 -2.86
C ILE A 15 25.13 12.46 -2.17
N SER A 16 24.12 13.10 -2.76
CA SER A 16 22.74 12.69 -2.64
C SER A 16 22.61 11.36 -3.37
N CYS A 17 23.31 10.34 -2.86
CA CYS A 17 23.00 8.96 -3.15
C CYS A 17 21.72 8.67 -2.37
N ALA A 18 20.59 9.15 -2.88
CA ALA A 18 19.35 8.44 -2.64
C ALA A 18 19.60 7.01 -3.14
N GLN A 19 19.78 6.08 -2.20
CA GLN A 19 20.14 4.71 -2.47
C GLN A 19 19.08 4.14 -3.43
N GLU A 20 19.48 3.85 -4.66
CA GLU A 20 18.54 3.39 -5.68
C GLU A 20 18.11 1.97 -5.32
N ILE A 21 16.87 1.81 -4.85
CA ILE A 21 16.27 0.50 -4.59
C ILE A 21 16.26 -0.30 -5.90
N SER A 22 16.82 -1.50 -5.86
CA SER A 22 16.82 -2.42 -7.00
C SER A 22 15.41 -2.98 -7.25
N LYS A 23 15.14 -3.42 -8.49
CA LYS A 23 13.85 -4.08 -8.82
C LYS A 23 13.60 -5.30 -7.92
N THR A 24 14.62 -6.12 -7.70
CA THR A 24 14.54 -7.32 -6.84
C THR A 24 14.23 -6.98 -5.38
N GLN A 25 14.82 -5.90 -4.85
CA GLN A 25 14.49 -5.47 -3.50
C GLN A 25 13.07 -4.92 -3.41
N LEU A 26 12.65 -4.12 -4.39
CA LEU A 26 11.28 -3.61 -4.46
C LEU A 26 10.25 -4.74 -4.53
N GLU A 27 10.50 -5.75 -5.36
CA GLU A 27 9.71 -6.97 -5.45
C GLU A 27 9.62 -7.67 -4.10
N SER A 28 10.76 -7.94 -3.47
CA SER A 28 10.81 -8.62 -2.18
C SER A 28 10.05 -7.86 -1.10
N ASP A 29 10.23 -6.55 -1.02
CA ASP A 29 9.61 -5.69 -0.01
C ASP A 29 8.10 -5.56 -0.27
N PHE A 30 7.67 -5.43 -1.52
CA PHE A 30 6.25 -5.41 -1.88
C PHE A 30 5.53 -6.72 -1.55
N LEU A 31 6.14 -7.87 -1.87
CA LEU A 31 5.56 -9.18 -1.56
C LEU A 31 5.46 -9.39 -0.05
N LYS A 32 6.50 -9.03 0.72
CA LYS A 32 6.47 -9.11 2.19
C LYS A 32 5.39 -8.20 2.78
N TYR A 33 5.36 -6.93 2.38
CA TYR A 33 4.33 -5.98 2.80
C TYR A 33 2.93 -6.54 2.51
N SER A 34 2.69 -6.98 1.29
CA SER A 34 1.38 -7.47 0.85
C SER A 34 0.94 -8.72 1.62
N ASN A 35 1.87 -9.65 1.90
CA ASN A 35 1.60 -10.81 2.74
C ASN A 35 1.32 -10.43 4.21
N LEU A 36 1.93 -9.37 4.75
CA LEU A 36 1.58 -8.87 6.08
C LEU A 36 0.18 -8.25 6.09
N ILE A 37 -0.20 -7.52 5.04
CA ILE A 37 -1.55 -6.96 4.89
C ILE A 37 -2.60 -8.08 4.77
N SER A 38 -2.36 -9.11 3.97
CA SER A 38 -3.29 -10.23 3.83
C SER A 38 -3.49 -10.97 5.15
N LYS A 39 -2.44 -11.10 5.97
CA LYS A 39 -2.46 -11.70 7.31
C LYS A 39 -2.91 -10.77 8.43
N ARG A 40 -3.28 -9.51 8.12
CA ARG A 40 -3.67 -8.48 9.11
C ARG A 40 -2.55 -8.17 10.13
N GLU A 41 -1.29 -8.42 9.78
CA GLU A 41 -0.11 -8.12 10.61
C GLU A 41 0.32 -6.65 10.50
N TYR A 42 -0.61 -5.73 10.73
CA TYR A 42 -0.46 -4.31 10.43
C TYR A 42 0.71 -3.63 11.15
N LYS A 43 0.97 -4.02 12.40
CA LYS A 43 2.10 -3.50 13.18
C LYS A 43 3.45 -3.73 12.51
N LYS A 44 3.61 -4.83 11.77
CA LYS A 44 4.81 -5.09 10.97
C LYS A 44 4.73 -4.44 9.59
N ALA A 45 3.53 -4.42 8.98
CA ALA A 45 3.35 -3.85 7.65
C ALA A 45 3.69 -2.35 7.60
N VAL A 46 3.41 -1.60 8.67
CA VAL A 46 3.74 -0.16 8.74
C VAL A 46 5.25 0.12 8.71
N ASP A 47 6.10 -0.86 9.05
CA ASP A 47 7.56 -0.65 8.98
C ASP A 47 8.09 -0.62 7.53
N TYR A 48 7.27 -1.01 6.55
CA TYR A 48 7.59 -0.89 5.12
C TYR A 48 7.24 0.49 4.54
N MET A 49 6.59 1.38 5.30
CA MET A 49 6.31 2.74 4.83
C MET A 49 7.60 3.59 4.86
N PRO A 50 7.83 4.45 3.86
CA PRO A 50 8.96 5.37 3.85
C PRO A 50 8.99 6.24 5.11
N THR A 51 10.17 6.53 5.66
CA THR A 51 10.30 7.37 6.88
C THR A 51 9.58 8.71 6.73
N ASP A 52 9.69 9.35 5.57
CA ASP A 52 9.05 10.65 5.28
C ASP A 52 7.52 10.57 5.33
N PHE A 53 6.92 9.39 5.14
CA PHE A 53 5.48 9.21 5.32
C PHE A 53 5.03 9.58 6.74
N TRP A 54 5.86 9.25 7.74
CA TRP A 54 5.60 9.54 9.15
C TRP A 54 5.87 10.99 9.54
N SER A 55 6.42 11.80 8.64
CA SER A 55 6.51 13.25 8.85
C SER A 55 5.15 13.95 8.68
N ILE A 56 4.20 13.30 8.00
CA ILE A 56 2.86 13.82 7.68
C ILE A 56 1.79 13.15 8.56
N TYR A 57 1.95 11.84 8.82
CA TYR A 57 0.97 11.04 9.56
C TYR A 57 1.52 10.55 10.90
N GLU A 58 0.70 10.60 11.94
CA GLU A 58 1.04 9.96 13.22
C GLU A 58 0.88 8.44 13.10
N LYS A 59 1.94 7.69 13.45
CA LYS A 59 2.05 6.26 13.20
C LYS A 59 1.00 5.43 13.96
N ASN A 60 0.71 5.77 15.22
CA ASN A 60 -0.26 5.02 16.02
C ASN A 60 -1.71 5.27 15.56
N GLU A 61 -2.03 6.48 15.13
CA GLU A 61 -3.32 6.85 14.56
C GLU A 61 -3.52 6.13 13.22
N PHE A 62 -2.49 6.09 12.38
CA PHE A 62 -2.52 5.31 11.14
C PHE A 62 -2.74 3.81 11.42
N LEU A 63 -2.00 3.24 12.38
CA LEU A 63 -2.15 1.85 12.78
C LEU A 63 -3.58 1.55 13.28
N THR A 64 -4.13 2.44 14.11
CA THR A 64 -5.51 2.31 14.61
C THR A 64 -6.52 2.33 13.46
N LYS A 65 -6.32 3.21 12.47
CA LYS A 65 -7.20 3.30 11.30
C LYS A 65 -7.12 2.04 10.44
N ILE A 66 -5.93 1.55 10.12
CA ILE A 66 -5.78 0.37 9.26
C ILE A 66 -6.28 -0.91 9.95
N GLU A 67 -6.11 -1.05 11.27
CA GLU A 67 -6.68 -2.16 12.04
C GLU A 67 -8.21 -2.14 12.00
N ARG A 68 -8.83 -0.96 12.15
CA ARG A 68 -10.28 -0.81 12.06
C ARG A 68 -10.81 -1.17 10.68
N VAL A 69 -10.17 -0.69 9.61
CA VAL A 69 -10.52 -1.06 8.23
C VAL A 69 -10.34 -2.57 8.02
N GLY A 70 -9.24 -3.14 8.51
CA GLY A 70 -8.97 -4.56 8.45
C GLY A 70 -10.06 -5.43 9.07
N LYS A 71 -10.58 -5.04 10.23
CA LYS A 71 -11.72 -5.70 10.90
C LYS A 71 -13.02 -5.59 10.08
N GLN A 72 -13.24 -4.47 9.40
CA GLN A 72 -14.39 -4.30 8.52
C GLN A 72 -14.28 -5.17 7.25
N MET A 73 -13.06 -5.56 6.88
CA MET A 73 -12.76 -6.41 5.73
C MET A 73 -12.50 -7.87 6.12
N ASP A 74 -12.96 -8.33 7.29
CA ASP A 74 -12.68 -9.70 7.76
C ASP A 74 -13.36 -10.81 6.92
N SER A 75 -14.36 -10.40 6.13
CA SER A 75 -15.00 -11.24 5.10
C SER A 75 -14.22 -11.29 3.79
N ILE A 76 -13.07 -10.60 3.67
CA ILE A 76 -12.29 -10.53 2.43
C ILE A 76 -10.90 -11.13 2.66
N SER A 77 -10.58 -12.16 1.89
CA SER A 77 -9.24 -12.75 1.81
C SER A 77 -8.54 -12.28 0.53
N ILE A 78 -7.23 -12.04 0.64
CA ILE A 78 -6.37 -11.69 -0.51
C ILE A 78 -5.40 -12.84 -0.71
N ASN A 79 -5.52 -13.52 -1.83
CA ASN A 79 -4.79 -14.74 -2.17
C ASN A 79 -4.01 -14.56 -3.48
N ASN A 80 -3.06 -15.47 -3.74
CA ASN A 80 -2.36 -15.58 -5.03
C ASN A 80 -1.81 -14.25 -5.56
N LEU A 81 -1.17 -13.46 -4.69
CA LEU A 81 -0.59 -12.19 -5.10
C LEU A 81 0.66 -12.43 -5.95
N GLU A 82 0.64 -11.91 -7.18
CA GLU A 82 1.70 -12.05 -8.17
C GLU A 82 2.06 -10.68 -8.75
N ILE A 83 3.35 -10.41 -8.85
CA ILE A 83 3.85 -9.22 -9.55
C ILE A 83 3.89 -9.54 -11.05
N VAL A 84 3.18 -8.72 -11.84
CA VAL A 84 3.11 -8.82 -13.29
C VAL A 84 4.26 -8.05 -13.94
N ASP A 85 4.56 -6.84 -13.45
CA ASP A 85 5.64 -6.00 -13.96
C ASP A 85 6.14 -5.01 -12.90
N ILE A 86 7.42 -4.66 -13.01
CA ILE A 86 8.03 -3.52 -12.33
C ILE A 86 8.68 -2.64 -13.39
N SER A 87 8.11 -1.45 -13.56
CA SER A 87 8.57 -0.49 -14.56
C SER A 87 10.03 -0.09 -14.34
N ASP A 88 10.62 0.47 -15.39
CA ASP A 88 11.85 1.23 -15.23
C ASP A 88 11.61 2.51 -14.42
N THR A 89 12.70 3.12 -13.97
CA THR A 89 12.66 4.34 -13.16
C THR A 89 12.11 5.51 -13.96
N ILE A 90 10.98 6.05 -13.53
CA ILE A 90 10.37 7.28 -14.03
C ILE A 90 10.93 8.45 -13.22
N LYS A 91 11.50 9.45 -13.89
CA LYS A 91 11.99 10.67 -13.24
C LYS A 91 10.99 11.80 -13.45
N SER A 92 10.53 12.44 -12.37
CA SER A 92 9.63 13.59 -12.43
C SER A 92 9.85 14.49 -11.21
N ASN A 93 9.99 15.80 -11.39
CA ASN A 93 10.17 16.80 -10.33
C ASN A 93 11.23 16.40 -9.28
N ASP A 94 12.43 16.04 -9.74
CA ASP A 94 13.55 15.55 -8.93
C ASP A 94 13.28 14.29 -8.09
N LYS A 95 12.14 13.64 -8.33
CA LYS A 95 11.76 12.37 -7.70
C LYS A 95 11.88 11.23 -8.70
N LYS A 96 12.23 10.06 -8.17
CA LYS A 96 12.29 8.79 -8.89
C LYS A 96 11.10 7.94 -8.48
N PHE A 97 10.37 7.41 -9.45
CA PHE A 97 9.22 6.55 -9.27
C PHE A 97 9.39 5.24 -10.03
N ARG A 98 8.75 4.18 -9.56
CA ARG A 98 8.52 2.94 -10.31
C ARG A 98 7.06 2.56 -10.13
N VAL A 99 6.47 1.96 -11.15
CA VAL A 99 5.12 1.42 -11.12
C VAL A 99 5.23 -0.09 -10.94
N ILE A 100 4.51 -0.62 -9.96
CA ILE A 100 4.35 -2.07 -9.76
C ILE A 100 2.97 -2.44 -10.27
N THR A 101 2.91 -3.30 -11.28
CA THR A 101 1.67 -3.93 -11.73
C THR A 101 1.59 -5.29 -11.06
N TYR A 102 0.49 -5.57 -10.38
CA TYR A 102 0.29 -6.83 -9.67
C TYR A 102 -1.13 -7.35 -9.89
N SER A 103 -1.31 -8.64 -9.66
CA SER A 103 -2.60 -9.31 -9.63
C SER A 103 -2.78 -10.05 -8.31
N SER A 104 -4.03 -10.29 -7.93
CA SER A 104 -4.38 -11.07 -6.73
C SER A 104 -5.81 -11.57 -6.83
N ASP A 105 -6.07 -12.71 -6.22
CA ASP A 105 -7.42 -13.21 -6.04
C ASP A 105 -8.03 -12.60 -4.78
N LEU A 106 -9.23 -12.02 -4.93
CA LEU A 106 -10.02 -11.54 -3.81
C LEU A 106 -11.18 -12.49 -3.58
N GLU A 107 -11.17 -13.14 -2.43
CA GLU A 107 -12.24 -14.04 -2.03
C GLU A 107 -13.11 -13.38 -0.97
N PHE A 108 -14.42 -13.40 -1.22
CA PHE A 108 -15.41 -12.81 -0.34
C PHE A 108 -16.25 -13.89 0.34
N ASP A 109 -16.10 -14.01 1.65
CA ASP A 109 -16.87 -14.91 2.50
C ASP A 109 -18.17 -14.23 2.95
N SER A 110 -19.23 -14.46 2.16
CA SER A 110 -20.56 -13.95 2.46
C SER A 110 -21.15 -14.45 3.78
N SER A 111 -20.68 -15.58 4.33
CA SER A 111 -21.17 -16.13 5.61
C SER A 111 -20.75 -15.28 6.81
N LYS A 112 -19.67 -14.51 6.67
CA LYS A 112 -19.18 -13.57 7.70
C LYS A 112 -19.91 -12.22 7.68
N ILE A 113 -20.81 -12.00 6.71
CA ILE A 113 -21.61 -10.79 6.68
C ILE A 113 -22.86 -10.97 7.54
N SER A 114 -23.09 -10.01 8.45
CA SER A 114 -24.33 -9.97 9.23
C SER A 114 -25.55 -9.80 8.34
N GLU A 115 -26.64 -10.48 8.67
CA GLU A 115 -27.92 -10.42 7.95
C GLU A 115 -28.43 -8.97 7.78
N ARG A 116 -28.21 -8.09 8.77
CA ARG A 116 -28.51 -6.65 8.70
C ARG A 116 -27.83 -5.94 7.53
N VAL A 117 -26.58 -6.29 7.22
CA VAL A 117 -25.85 -5.72 6.08
C VAL A 117 -26.43 -6.24 4.77
N ILE A 118 -26.77 -7.53 4.71
CA ILE A 118 -27.46 -8.13 3.56
C ILE A 118 -28.80 -7.43 3.31
N GLU A 119 -29.61 -7.19 4.35
CA GLU A 119 -30.88 -6.45 4.25
C GLU A 119 -30.68 -5.00 3.81
N LYS A 120 -29.62 -4.32 4.28
CA LYS A 120 -29.27 -2.98 3.82
C LYS A 120 -28.91 -2.96 2.32
N TYR A 121 -28.14 -3.94 1.85
CA TYR A 121 -27.83 -4.07 0.42
C TYR A 121 -29.09 -4.39 -0.40
N LYS A 122 -29.94 -5.32 0.08
CA LYS A 122 -31.22 -5.66 -0.57
C LYS A 122 -32.18 -4.47 -0.64
N SER A 123 -32.28 -3.65 0.40
CA SER A 123 -33.13 -2.45 0.37
C SER A 123 -32.58 -1.31 -0.48
N HIS A 124 -31.25 -1.25 -0.69
CA HIS A 124 -30.61 -0.20 -1.48
C HIS A 124 -30.51 -0.54 -2.97
N PHE A 125 -30.34 -1.83 -3.32
CA PHE A 125 -30.16 -2.28 -4.71
C PHE A 125 -31.26 -3.25 -5.20
N GLY A 126 -32.14 -3.71 -4.32
CA GLY A 126 -33.31 -4.52 -4.68
C GLY A 126 -34.41 -3.64 -5.25
N ILE A 127 -34.52 -3.64 -6.57
CA ILE A 127 -35.67 -3.11 -7.30
C ILE A 127 -36.96 -3.82 -6.79
N THR A 128 -37.98 -2.98 -6.59
CA THR A 128 -39.40 -3.25 -6.35
C THR A 128 -39.85 -4.69 -6.63
N THR A 129 -40.57 -5.26 -5.66
CA THR A 129 -41.47 -6.39 -5.80
C THR A 129 -42.06 -6.47 -7.21
N LEU A 130 -41.58 -7.42 -8.02
CA LEU A 130 -42.33 -7.91 -9.16
C LEU A 130 -43.50 -8.69 -8.55
N ASP A 131 -44.58 -7.95 -8.30
CA ASP A 131 -45.87 -8.47 -7.92
C ASP A 131 -46.27 -9.47 -9.02
N ARG A 132 -46.00 -10.75 -8.79
CA ARG A 132 -46.58 -11.84 -9.56
C ARG A 132 -48.02 -12.01 -9.09
N THR A 133 -48.84 -11.01 -9.37
CA THR A 133 -50.26 -11.21 -9.62
C THR A 133 -50.38 -11.71 -11.06
N LEU A 134 -50.31 -13.02 -11.23
CA LEU A 134 -50.90 -13.70 -12.38
C LEU A 134 -52.09 -14.49 -11.85
N SER A 135 -53.26 -13.94 -12.19
CA SER A 135 -54.57 -14.56 -12.45
C SER A 135 -54.69 -16.07 -12.24
#